data_AF-A0A2R6A969-F1
#
_entry.id   AF-A0A2R6A969-F1
#
_cell.length_a   1.000
_cell.length_b   1.000
_cell.length_c   1.000
_cell.angle_alpha   90.00
_cell.angle_beta   90.00
_cell.angle_gamma   90.00
#
_symmetry.space_group_name_H-M   'P 1'
#
loop_
_entity.id
_entity.type
_entity.pdbx_description
1 polymer ?
#
loop_
_entity_poly.entity_id
_entity_poly.type
_entity_poly.pdbx_seq_one_letter_code
_entity_poly.pdbx_strand_id
1 'polypeptide(L)'
;TQNTVLLLPKDPDLSAKKLKEYIKNKTGKNVAVIISDTHGRTLREGQINVAIGLSGLNPFRDYRGKADMKGYVLRVKLIAVADEIASAAELVIGQATEKIPVALIKGLNVVEEGEYSAKTLNMPKERWFFKPQS
;
A
#
# COMPACT_ATOMS: atom_id res chain seq x y z
N THR A 1 23.71 -3.08 21.00
CA THR A 1 23.88 -2.28 19.77
C THR A 1 22.95 -1.08 19.86
N GLN A 2 23.45 0.05 20.36
CA GLN A 2 22.60 1.17 20.83
C GLN A 2 22.57 2.41 19.93
N ASN A 3 23.08 2.35 18.70
CA ASN A 3 23.03 3.47 17.75
C ASN A 3 22.93 2.98 16.29
N THR A 4 21.84 2.29 15.95
CA THR A 4 21.57 1.92 14.56
C THR A 4 20.14 2.29 14.24
N VAL A 5 19.95 3.08 13.19
CA VAL A 5 18.64 3.45 12.66
C VAL A 5 18.39 2.69 11.37
N LEU A 6 17.14 2.29 11.17
CA LEU A 6 16.68 1.76 9.89
C LEU A 6 16.17 2.93 9.05
N LEU A 7 16.81 3.16 7.92
CA LEU A 7 16.34 4.13 6.94
C LEU A 7 15.30 3.48 6.03
N LEU A 8 14.36 4.29 5.54
CA LEU A 8 13.48 3.86 4.48
C LEU A 8 14.28 3.41 3.24
N PRO A 9 13.78 2.43 2.47
CA PRO A 9 14.41 2.06 1.21
C PRO A 9 14.52 3.27 0.29
N LYS A 10 15.65 3.40 -0.43
CA LYS A 10 15.84 4.48 -1.41
C LYS A 10 14.77 4.46 -2.50
N ASP A 11 14.35 3.27 -2.90
CA ASP A 11 13.28 3.04 -3.86
C ASP A 11 12.47 1.78 -3.45
N PRO A 12 11.39 1.97 -2.69
CA PRO A 12 10.53 0.87 -2.26
C PRO A 12 9.80 0.16 -3.42
N ASP A 13 9.41 0.89 -4.48
CA ASP A 13 8.76 0.29 -5.67
C ASP A 13 9.74 -0.62 -6.41
N LEU A 14 10.99 -0.20 -6.59
CA LEU A 14 12.03 -1.04 -7.18
C LEU A 14 12.31 -2.29 -6.32
N SER A 15 12.27 -2.14 -5.00
CA SER A 15 12.42 -3.26 -4.06
C SER A 15 11.27 -4.26 -4.21
N ALA A 16 10.03 -3.78 -4.30
CA ALA A 16 8.84 -4.60 -4.55
C ALA A 16 8.93 -5.34 -5.90
N LYS A 17 9.36 -4.64 -6.96
CA LYS A 17 9.55 -5.22 -8.29
C LYS A 17 10.58 -6.34 -8.29
N LYS A 18 11.73 -6.14 -7.65
CA LYS A 18 12.78 -7.18 -7.52
C LYS A 18 12.26 -8.42 -6.78
N LEU A 19 11.48 -8.23 -5.72
CA LEU A 19 10.87 -9.34 -4.99
C LEU A 19 9.84 -10.09 -5.83
N LYS A 20 8.98 -9.37 -6.57
CA LYS A 20 8.02 -9.97 -7.52
C LYS A 20 8.74 -10.82 -8.56
N GLU A 21 9.78 -10.28 -9.20
CA GLU A 21 10.59 -11.00 -10.19
C GLU A 21 11.27 -12.22 -9.58
N TYR A 22 11.84 -12.08 -8.37
CA TYR A 22 12.46 -13.19 -7.65
C TYR A 22 11.47 -14.32 -7.35
N ILE A 23 10.28 -13.99 -6.82
CA ILE A 23 9.21 -14.96 -6.53
C ILE A 23 8.78 -15.66 -7.81
N LYS A 24 8.57 -14.90 -8.90
CA LYS A 24 8.21 -15.46 -10.21
C LYS A 24 9.27 -16.42 -10.72
N ASN A 25 10.55 -16.05 -10.65
CA ASN A 25 11.65 -16.89 -11.11
C ASN A 25 11.81 -18.17 -10.27
N LYS A 26 11.51 -18.11 -8.97
CA LYS A 26 11.64 -19.27 -8.06
C LYS A 26 10.43 -20.19 -8.05
N THR A 27 9.24 -19.67 -8.31
CA THR A 27 7.98 -20.41 -8.09
C THR A 27 7.09 -20.51 -9.33
N GLY A 28 7.39 -19.75 -10.38
CA GLY A 28 6.54 -19.59 -11.56
C GLY A 28 5.25 -18.78 -11.31
N LYS A 29 5.00 -18.30 -10.09
CA LYS A 29 3.79 -17.56 -9.74
C LYS A 29 3.95 -16.08 -10.03
N ASN A 30 2.98 -15.51 -10.75
CA ASN A 30 2.85 -14.06 -10.90
C ASN A 30 2.07 -13.52 -9.69
N VAL A 31 2.74 -12.74 -8.84
CA VAL A 31 2.14 -12.14 -7.64
C VAL A 31 2.33 -10.64 -7.66
N ALA A 32 1.45 -9.92 -6.98
CA ALA A 32 1.70 -8.54 -6.62
C ALA A 32 2.50 -8.49 -5.30
N VAL A 33 3.30 -7.45 -5.11
CA VAL A 33 4.10 -7.24 -3.91
C VAL A 33 3.84 -5.82 -3.39
N ILE A 34 3.63 -5.70 -2.08
CA ILE A 34 3.53 -4.42 -1.37
C ILE A 34 4.60 -4.42 -0.28
N ILE A 35 5.34 -3.31 -0.19
CA ILE A 35 6.20 -2.98 0.94
C ILE A 35 5.43 -1.98 1.80
N SER A 36 5.23 -2.31 3.06
CA SER A 36 4.52 -1.48 4.01
C SER A 36 5.42 -0.95 5.11
N ASP A 37 5.02 0.17 5.70
CA ASP A 37 5.64 0.72 6.91
C ASP A 37 4.58 1.37 7.80
N THR A 38 4.91 1.50 9.07
CA THR A 38 4.02 1.99 10.11
C THR A 38 3.89 3.51 10.05
N HIS A 39 2.66 4.02 10.10
CA HIS A 39 2.35 5.43 9.96
C HIS A 39 1.24 5.91 10.89
N GLY A 40 1.42 7.10 11.44
CA GLY A 40 0.35 7.87 12.08
C GLY A 40 -0.58 8.49 11.03
N ARG A 41 -1.73 9.01 11.47
CA ARG A 41 -2.72 9.64 10.59
C ARG A 41 -3.34 10.87 11.26
N THR A 42 -3.56 11.92 10.46
CA THR A 42 -4.13 13.18 10.96
C THR A 42 -5.48 12.95 11.65
N LEU A 43 -5.67 13.59 12.80
CA LEU A 43 -6.90 13.54 13.62
C LEU A 43 -7.29 12.15 14.14
N ARG A 44 -6.35 11.19 14.21
CA ARG A 44 -6.58 9.86 14.80
C ARG A 44 -5.42 9.47 15.72
N GLU A 45 -5.76 8.84 16.84
CA GLU A 45 -4.78 8.18 17.69
C GLU A 45 -4.41 6.80 17.13
N GLY A 46 -3.19 6.35 17.44
CA GLY A 46 -2.65 5.09 16.97
C GLY A 46 -2.02 5.15 15.57
N GLN A 47 -1.39 4.03 15.20
CA GLN A 47 -0.66 3.87 13.94
C GLN A 47 -1.27 2.71 13.15
N ILE A 48 -1.02 2.69 11.84
CA ILE A 48 -1.33 1.57 10.96
C ILE A 48 -0.21 1.40 9.94
N ASN A 49 -0.14 0.25 9.28
CA ASN A 49 0.68 0.09 8.09
C ASN A 49 0.00 0.69 6.85
N VAL A 50 0.81 1.41 6.07
CA VAL A 50 0.46 1.95 4.75
C VAL A 50 1.46 1.43 3.72
N ALA A 51 1.08 1.46 2.44
CA ALA A 51 1.97 1.05 1.36
C ALA A 51 3.00 2.16 1.05
N ILE A 52 4.28 1.83 1.17
CA ILE A 52 5.39 2.73 0.78
C ILE A 52 6.03 2.33 -0.56
N GLY A 53 5.81 1.10 -1.00
CA GLY A 53 6.27 0.57 -2.29
C GLY A 53 5.35 -0.54 -2.80
N LEU A 54 5.21 -0.69 -4.12
CA LEU A 54 4.42 -1.75 -4.71
C LEU A 54 4.89 -2.17 -6.11
N SER A 55 4.49 -3.36 -6.55
CA SER A 55 4.63 -3.81 -7.94
C SER A 55 3.56 -4.85 -8.29
N GLY A 56 3.01 -4.76 -9.50
CA GLY A 56 2.02 -5.72 -10.02
C GLY A 56 0.57 -5.48 -9.59
N LEU A 57 0.24 -4.31 -9.05
CA LEU A 57 -1.14 -3.92 -8.80
C LEU A 57 -1.37 -2.43 -9.04
N ASN A 58 -2.62 -2.08 -9.37
CA ASN A 58 -3.13 -0.72 -9.24
C ASN A 58 -3.33 -0.39 -7.76
N PRO A 59 -2.70 0.67 -7.21
CA PRO A 59 -2.88 1.08 -5.82
C PRO A 59 -4.30 1.55 -5.51
N PHE A 60 -5.09 1.83 -6.55
CA PHE A 60 -6.43 2.35 -6.42
C PHE A 60 -7.49 1.41 -6.99
N ARG A 61 -8.66 1.40 -6.35
CA ARG A 61 -9.90 0.88 -6.92
C ARG A 61 -10.83 2.06 -7.22
N ASP A 62 -11.01 2.36 -8.50
CA ASP A 62 -11.81 3.49 -8.95
C ASP A 62 -13.29 3.11 -9.13
N TYR A 63 -14.16 3.88 -8.46
CA TYR A 63 -15.61 3.78 -8.56
C TYR A 63 -16.24 4.97 -9.26
N ARG A 64 -15.46 5.98 -9.65
CA ARG A 64 -15.98 7.15 -10.34
C ARG A 64 -16.66 6.71 -11.64
N GLY A 65 -17.84 7.25 -11.91
CA GLY A 65 -18.65 6.88 -13.07
C GLY A 65 -19.49 5.60 -12.88
N LYS A 66 -19.32 4.84 -11.79
CA LYS A 66 -20.18 3.68 -11.49
C LYS A 66 -21.44 4.11 -10.75
N ALA A 67 -22.56 3.43 -11.02
CA ALA A 67 -23.80 3.60 -10.29
C ALA A 67 -23.75 2.89 -8.92
N ASP A 68 -24.37 3.48 -7.92
CA ASP A 68 -24.65 2.82 -6.64
C ASP A 68 -25.96 2.00 -6.68
N MET A 69 -26.34 1.39 -5.55
CA MET A 69 -27.57 0.58 -5.44
C MET A 69 -28.87 1.37 -5.69
N LYS A 70 -28.81 2.70 -5.67
CA LYS A 70 -29.93 3.61 -5.93
C LYS A 70 -29.84 4.25 -7.32
N GLY A 71 -28.87 3.85 -8.15
CA GLY A 71 -28.66 4.38 -9.49
C GLY A 71 -27.88 5.70 -9.55
N TYR A 72 -27.39 6.22 -8.43
CA TYR A 72 -26.60 7.46 -8.44
C TYR A 72 -25.18 7.20 -8.91
N VAL A 73 -24.69 8.03 -9.84
CA VAL A 73 -23.32 7.95 -10.34
C VAL A 73 -22.36 8.53 -9.30
N LEU A 74 -21.42 7.70 -8.85
CA LEU A 74 -20.38 8.06 -7.91
C LEU A 74 -19.40 9.03 -8.59
N ARG A 75 -19.23 10.24 -8.02
CA ARG A 75 -18.35 11.28 -8.60
C ARG A 75 -16.94 11.29 -8.01
N VAL A 76 -16.80 10.93 -6.73
CA VAL A 76 -15.53 11.00 -5.99
C VAL A 76 -15.43 9.77 -5.09
N LYS A 77 -15.08 8.63 -5.67
CA LYS A 77 -14.85 7.40 -4.92
C LYS A 77 -13.65 6.65 -5.50
N LEU A 78 -12.49 6.92 -4.92
CA LEU A 78 -11.22 6.29 -5.24
C LEU A 78 -10.70 5.65 -3.96
N ILE A 79 -10.62 4.33 -3.92
CA ILE A 79 -10.21 3.59 -2.72
C ILE A 79 -8.73 3.28 -2.84
N ALA A 80 -7.94 3.61 -1.82
CA ALA A 80 -6.52 3.23 -1.74
C ALA A 80 -6.39 1.75 -1.32
N VAL A 81 -6.65 0.85 -2.26
CA VAL A 81 -6.68 -0.59 -1.99
C VAL A 81 -5.31 -1.11 -1.54
N ALA A 82 -4.21 -0.51 -1.99
CA ALA A 82 -2.89 -0.88 -1.49
C ALA A 82 -2.72 -0.61 0.01
N ASP A 83 -3.24 0.52 0.52
CA ASP A 83 -3.21 0.83 1.96
C ASP A 83 -4.16 -0.08 2.74
N GLU A 84 -5.36 -0.39 2.21
CA GLU A 84 -6.27 -1.37 2.84
C GLU A 84 -5.58 -2.74 3.02
N ILE A 85 -4.85 -3.21 2.00
CA ILE A 85 -4.11 -4.46 2.04
C ILE A 85 -2.95 -4.39 3.04
N ALA A 86 -2.19 -3.30 3.05
CA ALA A 86 -1.07 -3.09 3.98
C ALA A 86 -1.55 -3.08 5.44
N SER A 87 -2.64 -2.37 5.73
CA SER A 87 -3.25 -2.32 7.05
C SER A 87 -3.85 -3.67 7.47
N ALA A 88 -4.42 -4.43 6.53
CA ALA A 88 -4.92 -5.78 6.84
C ALA A 88 -3.76 -6.76 7.13
N ALA A 89 -2.64 -6.65 6.40
CA ALA A 89 -1.45 -7.47 6.61
C ALA A 89 -0.82 -7.22 7.99
N GLU A 90 -0.89 -5.98 8.50
CA GLU A 90 -0.41 -5.63 9.85
C GLU A 90 -1.00 -6.52 10.94
N LEU A 91 -2.29 -6.87 10.85
CA LEU A 91 -2.99 -7.67 11.86
C LEU A 91 -2.34 -9.05 12.09
N VAL A 92 -1.58 -9.54 11.11
CA VAL A 92 -0.83 -10.80 11.21
C VAL A 92 0.68 -10.61 11.32
N ILE A 93 1.23 -9.52 10.76
CA ILE A 93 2.65 -9.17 10.85
C ILE A 93 3.03 -8.76 12.27
N GLY A 94 2.15 -8.03 12.96
CA GLY A 94 2.43 -7.41 14.26
C GLY A 94 3.26 -6.13 14.14
N GLN A 95 3.56 -5.51 15.28
CA GLN A 95 4.27 -4.22 15.36
C GLN A 95 5.48 -4.26 16.31
N ALA A 96 5.82 -5.43 16.85
CA ALA A 96 6.83 -5.58 17.88
C ALA A 96 7.65 -6.86 17.71
N THR A 97 7.53 -7.79 18.64
CA THR A 97 8.41 -8.97 18.78
C THR A 97 7.85 -10.22 18.09
N GLU A 98 6.75 -10.09 17.35
CA GLU A 98 6.08 -11.19 16.64
C GLU A 98 6.98 -11.82 15.57
N LYS A 99 7.90 -11.03 14.99
CA LYS A 99 8.91 -11.48 14.00
C LYS A 99 8.28 -12.12 12.76
N ILE A 100 7.14 -11.62 12.30
CA ILE A 100 6.47 -12.07 11.07
C ILE A 100 6.62 -10.95 10.02
N PRO A 101 7.66 -10.96 9.16
CA PRO A 101 7.94 -9.83 8.27
C PRO A 101 7.10 -9.82 6.98
N VAL A 102 6.35 -10.89 6.70
CA VAL A 102 5.62 -11.07 5.44
C VAL A 102 4.27 -11.74 5.69
N ALA A 103 3.23 -11.21 5.06
CA ALA A 103 1.91 -11.83 4.98
C ALA A 103 1.58 -12.22 3.53
N LEU A 104 0.92 -13.37 3.34
CA LEU A 104 0.39 -13.78 2.05
C LEU A 104 -1.14 -13.63 2.04
N ILE A 105 -1.64 -12.70 1.23
CA ILE A 105 -3.08 -12.48 1.07
C ILE A 105 -3.54 -13.11 -0.26
N LYS A 106 -4.61 -13.91 -0.20
CA LYS A 106 -5.17 -14.64 -1.36
C LYS A 106 -6.66 -14.31 -1.53
N GLY A 107 -7.18 -14.50 -2.75
CA GLY A 107 -8.60 -14.32 -3.05
C GLY A 107 -9.02 -12.86 -3.29
N LEU A 108 -8.07 -11.95 -3.45
CA LEU A 108 -8.33 -10.55 -3.78
C LEU A 108 -8.62 -10.38 -5.28
N ASN A 109 -9.85 -10.63 -5.69
CA ASN A 109 -10.31 -10.43 -7.08
C ASN A 109 -10.60 -8.94 -7.40
N VAL A 110 -10.45 -8.06 -6.42
CA VAL A 110 -10.85 -6.65 -6.49
C VAL A 110 -9.74 -5.72 -6.97
N VAL A 111 -8.55 -6.26 -7.20
CA VAL A 111 -7.34 -5.52 -7.53
C VAL A 111 -7.05 -5.69 -9.01
N GLU A 112 -6.88 -4.58 -9.71
CA GLU A 112 -6.45 -4.57 -11.10
C GLU A 112 -4.95 -4.81 -11.18
N GLU A 113 -4.50 -5.70 -12.06
CA GLU A 113 -3.08 -5.90 -12.33
C GLU A 113 -2.53 -4.73 -13.16
N GLY A 114 -1.33 -4.28 -12.83
CA GLY A 114 -0.62 -3.29 -13.63
C GLY A 114 0.67 -2.82 -12.98
N GLU A 115 1.40 -1.97 -13.70
CA GLU A 115 2.63 -1.36 -13.21
C GLU A 115 2.33 0.08 -12.80
N TYR A 116 2.32 0.30 -11.49
CA TYR A 116 2.04 1.58 -10.85
C TYR A 116 3.10 1.86 -9.79
N SER A 117 3.11 3.07 -9.27
CA SER A 117 4.01 3.49 -8.18
C SER A 117 3.21 3.77 -6.93
N ALA A 118 3.70 3.33 -5.76
CA ALA A 118 3.12 3.71 -4.47
C ALA A 118 3.16 5.22 -4.25
N LYS A 119 4.05 5.96 -4.93
CA LYS A 119 4.10 7.43 -4.88
C LYS A 119 2.80 8.09 -5.32
N THR A 120 1.98 7.40 -6.12
CA THR A 120 0.67 7.92 -6.55
C THR A 120 -0.35 7.98 -5.41
N LEU A 121 -0.15 7.22 -4.32
CA LEU A 121 -0.93 7.33 -3.07
C LEU A 121 -0.69 8.67 -2.37
N ASN A 122 0.50 9.26 -2.54
CA ASN A 122 0.80 10.57 -2.00
C ASN A 122 0.02 11.64 -2.75
N MET A 123 -0.78 12.40 -2.00
CA MET A 123 -1.46 13.55 -2.56
C MET A 123 -0.41 14.57 -3.07
N PRO A 124 -0.56 15.10 -4.30
CA PRO A 124 0.29 16.19 -4.78
C PRO A 124 0.24 17.40 -3.85
N LYS A 125 1.38 18.07 -3.66
CA LYS A 125 1.53 19.17 -2.69
C LYS A 125 0.57 20.33 -2.96
N GLU A 126 0.23 20.55 -4.23
CA GLU A 126 -0.66 21.60 -4.70
C GLU A 126 -2.10 21.39 -4.18
N ARG A 127 -2.44 20.15 -3.81
CA ARG A 127 -3.75 19.76 -3.27
C ARG A 127 -3.78 19.71 -1.75
N TRP A 128 -2.65 19.97 -1.07
CA TRP A 128 -2.60 19.95 0.39
C TRP A 128 -3.33 21.16 0.96
N PHE A 129 -4.48 20.91 1.59
CA PHE A 129 -5.19 21.93 2.36
C PHE A 129 -4.48 22.22 3.69
N PHE A 130 -4.02 21.17 4.38
CA PHE A 130 -3.19 21.27 5.57
C PHE A 130 -1.72 21.06 5.19
N LYS A 131 -0.90 22.09 5.39
CA LYS A 131 0.53 22.03 5.10
C LYS A 131 1.29 21.75 6.41
N PRO A 132 2.20 20.76 6.44
CA PRO A 132 3.11 20.60 7.57
C PRO A 132 3.85 21.92 7.78
N GLN A 133 3.89 22.44 9.01
CA GLN A 133 4.74 23.58 9.32
C GLN A 133 6.19 23.09 9.32
N SER A 134 7.02 23.76 8.52
CA SER A 134 8.46 23.52 8.40
C SER A 134 9.21 23.89 9.66
#